data_AF-A0A0G1IU77-F1
#
_entry.id   AF-A0A0G1IU77-F1
#
_cell.length_a   1.000
_cell.length_b   1.000
_cell.length_c   1.000
_cell.angle_alpha   90.00
_cell.angle_beta   90.00
_cell.angle_gamma   90.00
#
_symmetry.space_group_name_H-M   'P 1'
#
loop_
_entity.id
_entity.type
_entity.pdbx_description
1 polymer ?
#
loop_
_entity_poly.entity_id
_entity_poly.type
_entity_poly.pdbx_seq_one_letter_code
_entity_poly.pdbx_strand_id
1 'polypeptide(L)'
;ACRLGLVEYNGKLLAANLVLVCNKQATYLHGASSREHHELMAPYLLHGEVMRQLKEAGCKSYDMWGVQPQDGSLKNWAGFTRFKVGWGGQYYEAPGTFDYPIKKILYLVYRLARNLR
;
A
#
# COMPACT_ATOMS: atom_id res chain seq x y z
N ALA A 1 -15.55 -5.55 3.79
CA ALA A 1 -14.97 -6.84 4.23
C ALA A 1 -13.49 -6.69 4.48
N CYS A 2 -12.93 -7.44 5.43
CA CYS A 2 -11.50 -7.50 5.70
C CYS A 2 -11.03 -8.94 5.39
N ARG A 3 -9.93 -9.09 4.66
CA ARG A 3 -9.38 -10.38 4.23
C ARG A 3 -7.91 -10.47 4.64
N LEU A 4 -7.53 -11.59 5.26
CA LEU A 4 -6.14 -11.94 5.56
C LEU A 4 -5.71 -13.04 4.59
N GLY A 5 -4.70 -12.76 3.77
CA GLY A 5 -4.08 -13.76 2.91
C GLY A 5 -2.75 -14.22 3.50
N LEU A 6 -2.47 -15.52 3.44
CA LEU A 6 -1.26 -16.15 3.95
C LEU A 6 -0.68 -17.08 2.88
N VAL A 7 0.64 -17.14 2.78
CA VAL A 7 1.37 -18.10 1.95
C VAL A 7 2.34 -18.87 2.83
N GLU A 8 2.18 -20.17 2.84
CA GLU A 8 3.03 -21.09 3.59
C GLU A 8 3.79 -22.02 2.64
N TYR A 9 5.00 -22.39 3.04
CA TYR A 9 5.82 -23.39 2.38
C TYR A 9 6.50 -24.27 3.43
N ASN A 10 6.30 -25.58 3.34
CA ASN A 10 6.85 -26.56 4.29
C ASN A 10 6.62 -26.19 5.77
N GLY A 11 5.40 -25.74 6.10
CA GLY A 11 5.02 -25.35 7.46
C GLY A 11 5.58 -24.00 7.93
N LYS A 12 6.23 -23.23 7.04
CA LYS A 12 6.73 -21.88 7.34
C LYS A 12 5.90 -20.83 6.63
N LEU A 13 5.49 -19.80 7.37
CA LEU A 13 4.80 -18.65 6.81
C LEU A 13 5.79 -17.73 6.07
N LEU A 14 5.61 -17.58 4.76
CA LEU A 14 6.51 -16.82 3.90
C LEU A 14 5.97 -15.45 3.49
N ALA A 15 4.66 -15.29 3.38
CA ALA A 15 4.05 -13.99 3.09
C ALA A 15 2.66 -13.87 3.71
N ALA A 16 2.29 -12.64 4.06
CA ALA A 16 0.96 -12.30 4.55
C ALA A 16 0.51 -10.94 4.03
N ASN A 17 -0.79 -10.77 3.81
CA ASN A 17 -1.37 -9.46 3.54
C ASN A 17 -2.75 -9.27 4.15
N LEU A 18 -3.07 -8.01 4.46
CA LEU A 18 -4.37 -7.56 4.91
C LEU A 18 -4.99 -6.70 3.81
N VAL A 19 -6.12 -7.15 3.28
CA VAL A 19 -6.85 -6.49 2.20
C VAL A 19 -8.22 -6.05 2.70
N LEU A 20 -8.47 -4.75 2.59
CA LEU A 20 -9.79 -4.19 2.84
C LEU A 20 -10.58 -4.14 1.54
N VAL A 21 -11.87 -4.46 1.60
CA VAL A 21 -12.79 -4.36 0.46
C VAL A 21 -13.98 -3.50 0.86
N CYS A 22 -14.19 -2.39 0.15
CA CYS A 22 -15.30 -1.48 0.32
C CYS A 22 -15.82 -1.03 -1.05
N ASN A 23 -17.13 -1.03 -1.28
CA ASN A 23 -17.76 -0.54 -2.52
C ASN A 23 -17.12 -1.07 -3.83
N LYS A 24 -16.84 -2.38 -3.89
CA LYS A 24 -16.18 -3.06 -5.02
C LYS A 24 -14.75 -2.56 -5.30
N GLN A 25 -14.11 -1.91 -4.33
CA GLN A 25 -12.72 -1.50 -4.37
C GLN A 25 -11.95 -2.21 -3.27
N ALA A 26 -10.77 -2.72 -3.60
CA ALA A 26 -9.89 -3.36 -2.64
C ALA A 26 -8.67 -2.48 -2.36
N THR A 27 -8.18 -2.49 -1.13
CA THR A 27 -6.96 -1.78 -0.72
C THR A 27 -6.02 -2.73 -0.02
N TYR A 28 -4.78 -2.82 -0.51
CA TYR A 28 -3.67 -3.50 0.14
C TYR A 28 -3.18 -2.65 1.32
N LEU A 29 -3.72 -2.93 2.50
CA LEU A 29 -3.47 -2.10 3.68
C LEU A 29 -2.13 -2.44 4.35
N HIS A 30 -1.88 -3.72 4.57
CA HIS A 30 -0.64 -4.21 5.18
C HIS A 30 -0.16 -5.46 4.48
N GLY A 31 1.14 -5.67 4.48
CA GLY A 31 1.71 -6.96 4.16
C GLY A 31 3.12 -7.12 4.72
N ALA A 32 3.50 -8.37 4.82
CA ALA A 32 4.77 -8.81 5.34
C ALA A 32 5.25 -10.02 4.56
N SER A 33 6.57 -10.20 4.49
CA SER A 33 7.18 -11.35 3.87
C SER A 33 8.42 -11.76 4.63
N SER A 34 8.63 -13.06 4.76
CA SER A 34 9.89 -13.61 5.26
C SER A 34 11.00 -13.38 4.23
N ARG A 35 12.24 -13.33 4.72
CA ARG A 35 13.44 -13.41 3.88
C ARG A 35 13.81 -14.85 3.57
N GLU A 36 13.29 -15.81 4.33
CA GLU A 36 13.46 -17.23 4.04
C GLU A 36 12.76 -17.57 2.73
N HIS A 37 13.40 -18.40 1.91
CA HIS A 37 12.85 -18.86 0.64
C HIS A 37 12.42 -17.75 -0.32
N HIS A 38 13.16 -16.63 -0.35
CA HIS A 38 12.86 -15.48 -1.22
C HIS A 38 12.77 -15.82 -2.72
N GLU A 39 13.50 -16.86 -3.15
CA GLU A 39 13.49 -17.41 -4.51
C GLU A 39 12.11 -17.94 -4.93
N LEU A 40 11.25 -18.30 -3.97
CA LEU A 40 9.89 -18.76 -4.23
C LEU A 40 8.92 -17.62 -4.56
N MET A 41 9.34 -16.37 -4.35
CA MET A 41 8.55 -15.18 -4.69
C MET A 41 7.14 -15.21 -4.05
N ALA A 42 7.03 -15.69 -2.81
CA ALA A 42 5.76 -15.85 -2.10
C ALA A 42 4.85 -14.59 -2.12
N PRO A 43 5.37 -13.35 -2.01
CA PRO A 43 4.53 -12.15 -2.15
C PRO A 43 3.87 -12.02 -3.53
N TYR A 44 4.53 -12.49 -4.60
CA TYR A 44 3.94 -12.48 -5.94
C TYR A 44 2.80 -13.49 -6.06
N LEU A 45 2.99 -14.71 -5.56
CA LEU A 45 1.91 -15.69 -5.49
C LEU A 45 0.69 -15.14 -4.73
N LEU A 46 0.94 -14.54 -3.56
CA LEU A 46 -0.09 -13.98 -2.72
C LEU A 46 -0.90 -12.88 -3.43
N HIS A 47 -0.22 -11.89 -4.03
CA HIS A 47 -0.90 -10.80 -4.74
C HIS A 47 -1.62 -11.27 -6.00
N GLY A 48 -1.06 -12.22 -6.74
CA GLY A 48 -1.71 -12.81 -7.92
C GLY A 48 -3.02 -13.51 -7.56
N GLU A 49 -3.01 -14.31 -6.50
CA GLU A 49 -4.19 -15.01 -6.01
C GLU A 49 -5.24 -14.05 -5.46
N VAL A 50 -4.82 -13.03 -4.72
CA VAL A 50 -5.72 -11.95 -4.25
C VAL A 50 -6.38 -11.24 -5.44
N MET A 51 -5.64 -10.87 -6.48
CA MET A 51 -6.21 -10.22 -7.66
C MET A 51 -7.23 -11.10 -8.37
N ARG A 52 -6.95 -12.40 -8.51
CA ARG A 52 -7.89 -13.38 -9.09
C ARG A 52 -9.20 -13.43 -8.27
N GLN A 53 -9.10 -13.61 -6.96
CA GLN A 53 -10.26 -13.67 -6.07
C GLN A 53 -11.07 -12.37 -6.03
N LEU A 54 -10.39 -11.22 -6.09
CA LEU A 54 -11.05 -9.91 -6.14
C LEU A 54 -11.84 -9.75 -7.44
N LYS A 55 -11.27 -10.17 -8.57
CA LYS A 55 -11.94 -10.14 -9.87
C LYS A 55 -13.19 -11.04 -9.88
N GLU A 56 -13.09 -12.25 -9.34
CA GLU A 56 -14.23 -13.18 -9.19
C GLU A 56 -15.32 -12.62 -8.27
N ALA A 57 -14.94 -11.90 -7.22
CA ALA A 57 -15.87 -11.20 -6.33
C ALA A 57 -16.47 -9.91 -6.95
N GLY A 58 -16.13 -9.58 -8.20
CA GLY A 58 -16.65 -8.41 -8.90
C GLY A 58 -16.04 -7.07 -8.48
N CYS A 59 -14.89 -7.08 -7.79
CA CYS A 59 -14.14 -5.86 -7.51
C CYS A 59 -13.63 -5.23 -8.82
N LYS A 60 -13.59 -3.90 -8.83
CA LYS A 60 -13.24 -3.09 -9.99
C LYS A 60 -11.82 -2.52 -9.90
N SER A 61 -11.30 -2.38 -8.70
CA SER A 61 -9.95 -1.86 -8.44
C SER A 61 -9.28 -2.61 -7.30
N TYR A 62 -7.96 -2.65 -7.37
CA TYR A 62 -7.09 -3.06 -6.28
C TYR A 62 -6.01 -2.00 -6.09
N ASP A 63 -6.22 -1.15 -5.08
CA ASP A 63 -5.34 -0.09 -4.68
C ASP A 63 -4.14 -0.68 -3.91
N MET A 64 -2.97 -0.60 -4.52
CA MET A 64 -1.70 -1.06 -3.97
C MET A 64 -1.07 -0.02 -3.02
N TRP A 65 -1.77 1.08 -2.78
CA TRP A 65 -1.43 2.18 -1.89
C TRP A 65 -0.16 2.92 -2.32
N GLY A 66 0.54 3.57 -1.38
CA GLY A 66 1.62 4.51 -1.68
C GLY A 66 2.81 3.92 -2.45
N VAL A 67 3.33 4.68 -3.40
CA VAL A 67 4.57 4.44 -4.15
C VAL A 67 5.49 5.65 -3.98
N GLN A 68 6.75 5.50 -4.40
CA GLN A 68 7.69 6.62 -4.46
C GLN A 68 7.09 7.72 -5.36
N PRO A 69 7.01 8.98 -4.88
CA PRO A 69 6.51 10.07 -5.70
C PRO A 69 7.41 10.37 -6.90
N GLN A 70 6.83 10.95 -7.95
CA GLN A 70 7.54 11.22 -9.21
C GLN A 70 8.63 12.30 -9.07
N ASP A 71 8.55 13.14 -8.03
CA ASP A 71 9.58 14.13 -7.68
C ASP A 71 10.88 13.50 -7.13
N GLY A 72 10.92 12.17 -6.96
CA GLY A 72 12.09 11.44 -6.48
C GLY A 72 12.30 11.51 -4.96
N SER A 73 11.37 12.11 -4.21
CA SER A 73 11.33 12.00 -2.76
C SER A 73 11.14 10.53 -2.32
N LEU A 74 11.37 10.23 -1.03
CA LEU A 74 11.25 8.87 -0.48
C LEU A 74 12.09 7.81 -1.24
N LYS A 75 13.36 8.09 -1.56
CA LYS A 75 14.25 7.19 -2.33
C LYS A 75 14.29 5.73 -1.84
N ASN A 76 14.13 5.52 -0.53
CA ASN A 76 14.08 4.18 0.07
C ASN A 76 12.85 3.36 -0.36
N TRP A 77 11.88 3.97 -1.05
CA TRP A 77 10.67 3.34 -1.56
C TRP A 77 10.83 2.74 -2.96
N ALA A 78 12.01 2.87 -3.59
CA ALA A 78 12.24 2.39 -4.95
C ALA A 78 11.94 0.89 -5.12
N GLY A 79 12.35 0.05 -4.16
CA GLY A 79 12.09 -1.39 -4.20
C GLY A 79 10.60 -1.75 -4.10
N PHE A 80 9.91 -1.13 -3.14
CA PHE A 80 8.46 -1.30 -2.96
C PHE A 80 7.68 -0.79 -4.18
N THR A 81 8.13 0.33 -4.76
CA THR A 81 7.54 0.92 -5.98
C THR A 81 7.71 -0.01 -7.17
N ARG A 82 8.91 -0.54 -7.39
CA ARG A 82 9.17 -1.53 -8.45
C ARG A 82 8.27 -2.75 -8.32
N PHE A 83 8.11 -3.29 -7.11
CA PHE A 83 7.19 -4.40 -6.86
C PHE A 83 5.75 -4.03 -7.28
N LYS A 84 5.26 -2.86 -6.84
CA LYS A 84 3.86 -2.45 -7.09
C LYS A 84 3.58 -2.16 -8.57
N VAL A 85 4.50 -1.47 -9.23
CA VAL A 85 4.40 -1.10 -10.65
C VAL A 85 4.47 -2.33 -11.56
N GLY A 86 5.19 -3.37 -11.14
CA GLY A 86 5.29 -4.64 -11.89
C GLY A 86 3.95 -5.33 -12.17
N TRP A 87 2.87 -4.94 -11.49
CA TRP A 87 1.52 -5.46 -11.71
C TRP A 87 0.74 -4.72 -12.82
N GLY A 88 1.33 -3.71 -13.45
CA GLY A 88 0.70 -2.98 -14.55
C GLY A 88 -0.40 -2.00 -14.13
N GLY A 89 -0.41 -1.58 -12.85
CA GLY A 89 -1.34 -0.58 -12.34
C GLY A 89 -1.03 0.84 -12.83
N GLN A 90 -1.91 1.79 -12.49
CA GLN A 90 -1.75 3.20 -12.80
C GLN A 90 -1.29 4.00 -11.58
N TYR A 91 -0.47 5.01 -11.81
CA TYR A 91 -0.15 6.00 -10.78
C TYR A 91 -1.35 6.93 -10.58
N TYR A 92 -1.67 7.20 -9.32
CA TYR A 92 -2.70 8.15 -8.94
C TYR A 92 -2.13 9.11 -7.89
N GLU A 93 -2.17 10.40 -8.21
CA GLU A 93 -1.76 11.47 -7.29
C GLU A 93 -2.99 12.15 -6.74
N ALA A 94 -3.21 12.01 -5.43
CA ALA A 94 -4.29 12.70 -4.74
C ALA A 94 -3.93 14.19 -4.58
N PRO A 95 -4.92 15.10 -4.45
CA PRO A 95 -4.69 16.54 -4.34
C PRO A 95 -3.97 16.99 -3.04
N GLY A 96 -3.47 16.03 -2.24
CA GLY A 96 -2.80 16.29 -0.97
C GLY A 96 -3.76 16.56 0.17
N THR A 97 -3.24 17.17 1.23
CA THR A 97 -4.00 17.52 2.44
C THR A 97 -4.26 19.02 2.49
N PHE A 98 -5.47 19.39 2.88
CA PHE A 98 -5.89 20.79 3.01
C PHE A 98 -6.26 21.08 4.46
N ASP A 99 -5.68 22.14 5.02
CA ASP A 99 -5.96 22.58 6.39
C ASP A 99 -6.96 23.74 6.39
N TYR A 100 -8.03 23.62 7.17
CA TYR A 100 -8.97 24.72 7.45
C TYR A 100 -8.81 25.18 8.91
N PRO A 101 -8.01 26.23 9.18
CA PRO A 101 -7.66 26.60 10.55
C PRO A 101 -8.79 27.37 11.25
N ILE A 102 -9.46 26.70 12.20
CA ILE A 102 -10.50 27.31 13.05
C ILE A 102 -9.91 28.40 13.95
N LYS A 103 -8.80 28.12 14.64
CA LYS A 103 -8.05 29.08 15.46
C LYS A 103 -6.82 29.59 14.72
N LYS A 104 -7.01 30.61 13.87
CA LYS A 104 -5.98 31.14 12.95
C LYS A 104 -4.64 31.45 13.63
N ILE A 105 -4.66 32.13 14.78
CA ILE A 105 -3.45 32.53 15.52
C ILE A 105 -2.70 31.30 16.03
N LEU A 106 -3.39 30.36 16.67
CA LEU A 106 -2.77 29.15 17.21
C LEU A 106 -2.19 28.27 16.09
N TYR A 107 -2.90 28.17 14.97
CA TYR A 107 -2.40 27.45 13.79
C TYR A 107 -1.15 28.10 13.19
N LEU A 108 -1.08 29.44 13.16
CA LEU A 108 0.13 30.15 12.73
C LEU A 108 1.32 29.84 13.66
N VAL A 109 1.12 29.90 14.98
CA VAL A 109 2.16 29.55 15.96
C VAL A 109 2.62 28.10 15.78
N TYR A 110 1.67 27.17 15.60
CA TYR A 110 1.99 25.76 15.31
C TYR A 110 2.83 25.60 14.04
N ARG A 111 2.46 26.28 12.94
CA ARG A 111 3.20 26.21 11.68
C ARG A 111 4.62 26.75 11.82
N LEU A 112 4.81 27.86 12.54
CA LEU A 112 6.13 28.42 12.81
C LEU A 112 6.97 27.47 13.66
N ALA A 113 6.39 26.92 14.75
CA ALA A 113 7.07 25.95 15.60
C ALA A 113 7.45 24.66 14.85
N ARG A 114 6.59 24.18 13.95
CA ARG A 114 6.86 23.00 13.11
C ARG A 114 8.02 23.24 12.15
N ASN A 115 8.16 24.43 11.57
CA ASN A 115 9.22 24.75 10.63
C ASN A 115 10.60 24.96 11.30
N LEU A 116 10.63 25.11 12.63
CA LEU A 116 11.88 25.20 13.41
C LEU A 116 12.44 23.83 13.83
N ARG A 117 11.70 22.75 13.57
CA ARG A 117 12.18 21.37 13.70
C ARG A 117 12.73 20.87 12.38
#